data_AF-A0A420Y150-F1
#
_entry.id   AF-A0A420Y150-F1
#
_cell.length_a   1.000
_cell.length_b   1.000
_cell.length_c   1.000
_cell.angle_alpha   90.00
_cell.angle_beta   90.00
_cell.angle_gamma   90.00
#
_symmetry.space_group_name_H-M   'P 1'
#
loop_
_entity.id
_entity.type
_entity.pdbx_description
1 polymer ?
#
loop_
_entity_poly.entity_id
_entity_poly.type
_entity_poly.pdbx_seq_one_letter_code
_entity_poly.pdbx_strand_id
1 'polypeptide(L)'
;MDTQKSPELISGKMTLALTVYSATFMRYALAVTPRNYLLFACHFINEGSQLVQGYRYLDWHHWGGKEKAGQSGVLAMAQENAKAAEEKVKAVVASASK
;
A
#
# COMPACT_ATOMS: atom_id res chain seq x y z
N MET A 1 -6.22 -7.79 2.50
CA MET A 1 -5.12 -7.50 3.45
C MET A 1 -4.96 -5.99 3.59
N ASP A 2 -4.55 -5.44 4.75
CA ASP A 2 -4.44 -3.97 4.93
C ASP A 2 -3.47 -3.29 3.93
N THR A 3 -2.45 -4.03 3.50
CA THR A 3 -1.52 -3.66 2.45
C THR A 3 -2.13 -3.48 1.05
N GLN A 4 -3.37 -3.94 0.83
CA GLN A 4 -4.10 -3.81 -0.43
C GLN A 4 -5.04 -2.59 -0.44
N LYS A 5 -5.27 -1.96 0.72
CA LYS A 5 -6.08 -0.74 0.79
C LYS A 5 -5.31 0.45 0.24
N SER A 6 -6.03 1.49 -0.18
CA SER A 6 -5.43 2.72 -0.71
C SER A 6 -4.37 3.28 0.25
N PRO A 7 -3.16 3.62 -0.25
CA PRO A 7 -2.12 4.25 0.56
C PRO A 7 -2.52 5.61 1.14
N GLU A 8 -3.56 6.27 0.60
CA GLU A 8 -4.09 7.54 1.12
C GLU A 8 -4.68 7.43 2.52
N LEU A 9 -5.11 6.23 2.92
CA LEU A 9 -5.66 5.99 4.25
C LEU A 9 -4.57 5.90 5.33
N ILE A 10 -3.29 5.84 4.93
CA ILE A 10 -2.18 5.69 5.87
C ILE A 10 -1.88 7.04 6.53
N SER A 11 -2.00 7.09 7.85
CA SER A 11 -1.59 8.25 8.64
C SER A 11 -0.10 8.19 8.97
N GLY A 12 0.68 9.11 8.39
CA GLY A 12 2.12 9.22 8.65
C GLY A 12 2.45 9.51 10.12
N LYS A 13 1.67 10.38 10.78
CA LYS A 13 1.83 10.72 12.21
C LYS A 13 1.65 9.52 13.12
N MET A 14 0.57 8.75 12.89
CA MET A 14 0.30 7.53 13.66
C MET A 14 1.39 6.48 13.42
N THR A 15 1.78 6.29 12.15
CA THR A 15 2.82 5.33 11.76
C THR A 15 4.13 5.62 12.49
N LEU A 16 4.61 6.88 12.43
CA LEU A 16 5.83 7.28 13.11
C LEU A 16 5.73 7.11 14.63
N ALA A 17 4.61 7.52 15.23
CA ALA A 17 4.39 7.38 16.67
C ALA A 17 4.46 5.91 17.11
N LEU A 18 3.83 5.00 16.36
CA LEU A 18 3.83 3.56 16.65
C LEU A 18 5.18 2.90 16.43
N THR A 19 5.96 3.36 15.45
CA THR A 19 7.35 2.92 15.26
C THR A 19 8.20 3.31 16.46
N VAL A 20 8.17 4.57 16.89
CA VAL A 20 8.95 5.04 18.06
C VAL A 20 8.50 4.34 19.34
N TYR A 21 7.19 4.16 19.52
CA TYR A 21 6.63 3.40 20.62
C TYR A 21 7.19 1.97 20.64
N SER A 22 7.11 1.24 19.53
CA SER A 22 7.59 -0.15 19.45
C SER A 22 9.09 -0.27 19.71
N ALA A 23 9.90 0.64 19.16
CA ALA A 23 11.35 0.68 19.40
C ALA A 23 11.68 0.87 20.89
N THR A 24 10.93 1.75 21.57
CA THR A 24 11.09 2.00 23.02
C THR A 24 10.78 0.74 23.83
N PHE A 25 9.69 0.04 23.51
CA PHE A 25 9.29 -1.18 24.20
C PHE A 25 10.22 -2.36 23.92
N MET A 26 10.78 -2.47 22.70
CA MET A 26 11.82 -3.46 22.42
C MET A 26 13.07 -3.22 23.25
N ARG A 27 13.51 -1.95 23.39
CA ARG A 27 14.65 -1.62 24.25
C ARG A 27 14.38 -1.98 25.70
N TYR A 28 13.19 -1.65 26.20
CA TYR A 28 12.75 -2.00 27.55
C TYR A 28 12.76 -3.53 27.77
N ALA A 29 12.21 -4.30 26.84
CA ALA A 29 12.13 -5.76 26.92
C ALA A 29 13.50 -6.45 27.08
N LEU A 30 14.55 -5.87 26.51
CA LEU A 30 15.93 -6.36 26.62
C LEU A 30 16.69 -5.82 27.84
N ALA A 31 16.27 -4.68 28.39
CA ALA A 31 16.91 -4.01 29.52
C ALA A 31 16.44 -4.51 30.89
N VAL A 32 15.21 -5.05 30.98
CA VAL A 32 14.67 -5.60 32.23
C VAL A 32 15.29 -6.97 32.57
N THR A 33 15.38 -7.27 33.88
CA THR A 33 15.84 -8.58 34.38
C THR A 33 14.74 -9.25 35.19
N PRO A 34 14.34 -10.50 34.85
CA PRO A 34 14.78 -11.27 33.67
C PRO A 34 14.28 -10.66 32.35
N ARG A 35 15.02 -10.89 31.24
CA ARG A 35 14.67 -10.34 29.91
C ARG A 35 13.37 -10.94 29.39
N ASN A 36 12.57 -10.12 28.71
CA ASN A 36 11.26 -10.54 28.18
C ASN A 36 11.28 -10.65 26.64
N TYR A 37 11.62 -11.83 26.13
CA TYR A 37 11.69 -12.06 24.68
C TYR A 37 10.32 -12.09 23.99
N LEU A 38 9.24 -12.44 24.70
CA LEU A 38 7.90 -12.43 24.13
C LEU A 38 7.45 -11.01 23.81
N LEU A 39 7.68 -10.09 24.75
CA LEU A 39 7.41 -8.66 24.56
C LEU A 39 8.27 -8.09 23.42
N PHE A 40 9.56 -8.44 23.39
CA PHE A 40 10.45 -8.04 22.29
C PHE A 40 9.92 -8.53 20.93
N ALA A 41 9.59 -9.81 20.80
CA ALA A 41 9.10 -10.38 19.54
C ALA A 41 7.78 -9.74 19.08
N CYS A 42 6.85 -9.49 20.01
CA CYS A 42 5.61 -8.78 19.73
C CYS A 42 5.87 -7.39 19.13
N HIS A 43 6.71 -6.58 19.79
CA HIS A 43 7.02 -5.24 19.28
C HIS A 43 7.86 -5.25 18.01
N PHE A 44 8.71 -6.26 17.79
CA PHE A 44 9.48 -6.40 16.57
C PHE A 44 8.57 -6.64 15.34
N ILE A 45 7.59 -7.54 15.46
CA ILE A 45 6.62 -7.80 14.38
C ILE A 45 5.72 -6.58 14.14
N ASN A 46 5.30 -5.90 15.21
CA ASN A 46 4.51 -4.68 15.11
C ASN A 46 5.30 -3.56 14.41
N GLU A 47 6.57 -3.36 14.77
CA GLU A 47 7.44 -2.38 14.14
C GLU A 47 7.69 -2.71 12.67
N GLY A 48 7.99 -3.96 12.34
CA GLY A 48 8.15 -4.39 10.95
C GLY A 48 6.91 -4.08 10.10
N SER A 49 5.72 -4.35 10.64
CA SER A 49 4.45 -4.01 9.97
C SER A 49 4.30 -2.50 9.77
N GLN A 50 4.65 -1.70 10.78
CA GLN A 50 4.56 -0.25 10.72
C GLN A 50 5.59 0.36 9.76
N LEU A 51 6.79 -0.21 9.66
CA LEU A 51 7.81 0.21 8.70
C LEU A 51 7.39 -0.09 7.26
N VAL A 52 6.74 -1.22 6.99
CA VAL A 52 6.17 -1.52 5.67
C VAL A 52 5.07 -0.52 5.31
N GLN A 53 4.18 -0.20 6.26
CA GLN A 53 3.17 0.84 6.04
C GLN A 53 3.80 2.23 5.84
N GLY A 54 4.84 2.56 6.61
CA GLY A 54 5.59 3.80 6.47
C GLY A 54 6.29 3.91 5.11
N TYR A 55 6.87 2.82 4.62
CA TYR A 55 7.43 2.77 3.26
C TYR A 55 6.36 3.07 2.21
N ARG A 56 5.18 2.42 2.30
CA ARG A 56 4.06 2.69 1.38
C ARG A 56 3.59 4.14 1.44
N TYR A 57 3.57 4.73 2.63
CA TYR A 57 3.24 6.14 2.81
C TYR A 57 4.27 7.06 2.13
N LEU A 58 5.56 6.82 2.34
CA LEU A 58 6.64 7.60 1.73
C LEU A 58 6.65 7.45 0.21
N ASP A 59 6.49 6.22 -0.29
CA ASP A 59 6.40 5.96 -1.73
C ASP A 59 5.25 6.74 -2.37
N TRP A 60 4.07 6.69 -1.75
CA TRP A 60 2.88 7.39 -2.23
C TRP A 60 3.00 8.91 -2.18
N HIS A 61 3.42 9.48 -1.04
CA HIS A 61 3.39 10.92 -0.80
C HIS A 61 4.67 11.67 -1.20
N HIS A 62 5.82 10.99 -1.24
CA HIS A 62 7.13 11.64 -1.37
C HIS A 62 8.00 11.07 -2.51
N TRP A 63 7.74 9.85 -3.02
CA TRP A 63 8.55 9.24 -4.11
C TRP A 63 7.76 9.00 -5.41
N GLY A 64 6.69 9.77 -5.64
CA GLY A 64 5.96 9.76 -6.91
C GLY A 64 5.03 8.55 -7.11
N GLY A 65 4.75 7.76 -6.06
CA GLY A 65 3.80 6.65 -6.12
C GLY A 65 2.39 7.09 -6.53
N LYS A 66 1.95 8.28 -6.09
CA LYS A 66 0.69 8.92 -6.53
C LYS A 66 0.61 9.08 -8.04
N GLU A 67 1.68 9.59 -8.65
CA GLU A 67 1.75 9.89 -10.08
C GLU A 67 1.74 8.60 -10.89
N LYS A 68 2.52 7.61 -10.47
CA LYS A 68 2.56 6.27 -11.09
C LYS A 68 1.21 5.57 -11.05
N ALA A 69 0.48 5.68 -9.93
CA ALA A 69 -0.86 5.12 -9.82
C ALA A 69 -1.89 5.86 -10.69
N GLY A 70 -1.80 7.19 -10.77
CA GLY A 70 -2.61 7.99 -11.69
C GLY A 70 -2.38 7.62 -13.16
N GLN A 71 -1.11 7.50 -13.57
CA GLN A 71 -0.76 7.06 -14.93
C GLN A 71 -1.24 5.64 -15.23
N SER A 72 -1.10 4.72 -14.25
CA SER A 72 -1.59 3.35 -14.38
C SER A 72 -3.11 3.29 -14.51
N GLY A 73 -3.84 4.12 -13.76
CA GLY A 73 -5.30 4.25 -13.87
C GLY A 73 -5.74 4.78 -15.23
N VAL A 74 -5.05 5.80 -15.75
CA VAL A 74 -5.30 6.35 -17.10
C VAL A 74 -5.03 5.29 -18.18
N LEU A 75 -3.94 4.53 -18.07
CA LEU A 75 -3.61 3.44 -19.00
C LEU A 75 -4.65 2.32 -18.95
N ALA A 76 -5.11 1.93 -17.75
CA ALA A 76 -6.14 0.91 -17.58
C ALA A 76 -7.48 1.35 -18.19
N MET A 77 -7.91 2.59 -17.94
CA MET A 77 -9.11 3.16 -18.57
C MET A 77 -9.00 3.26 -20.10
N ALA A 78 -7.83 3.66 -20.62
CA ALA A 78 -7.60 3.73 -22.06
C ALA A 78 -7.70 2.35 -22.72
N GLN A 79 -7.16 1.30 -22.09
CA GLN A 79 -7.26 -0.07 -22.55
C GLN A 79 -8.70 -0.61 -22.52
N GLU A 80 -9.47 -0.27 -21.48
CA GLU A 80 -10.89 -0.64 -21.38
C GLU A 80 -11.72 0.02 -22.49
N ASN A 81 -11.55 1.34 -22.68
CA ASN A 81 -12.24 2.09 -23.72
C ASN A 81 -11.89 1.59 -25.13
N ALA A 82 -10.62 1.21 -25.38
CA ALA A 82 -10.19 0.64 -26.64
C ALA A 82 -10.87 -0.71 -26.92
N LYS A 83 -10.98 -1.60 -25.92
CA LYS A 83 -11.69 -2.88 -26.05
C LYS A 83 -13.19 -2.68 -26.30
N ALA A 84 -13.82 -1.76 -25.59
CA ALA A 84 -15.23 -1.44 -25.79
C ALA A 84 -15.51 -0.84 -27.18
N ALA A 85 -14.59 -0.04 -27.71
CA ALA A 85 -14.67 0.48 -29.08
C ALA A 85 -14.51 -0.64 -30.12
N GLU A 86 -13.57 -1.56 -29.91
CA GLU A 86 -13.33 -2.70 -30.80
C GLU A 86 -14.55 -3.64 -30.87
N GLU A 87 -15.21 -3.91 -29.74
CA GLU A 87 -16.47 -4.68 -29.71
C GLU A 87 -17.60 -3.98 -30.47
N LYS A 88 -17.77 -2.67 -30.28
CA LYS A 88 -18.78 -1.90 -31.02
C LYS A 88 -18.52 -1.93 -32.52
N VAL A 89 -17.26 -1.80 -32.95
CA VAL A 89 -16.89 -1.90 -34.37
C VAL A 89 -17.20 -3.30 -34.92
N LYS A 90 -16.85 -4.37 -34.21
CA LYS A 90 -17.18 -5.75 -34.62
C LYS A 90 -18.69 -5.98 -34.74
N ALA A 91 -19.48 -5.45 -33.80
CA ALA A 91 -20.94 -5.55 -33.84
C ALA A 91 -21.55 -4.81 -35.04
N VAL A 92 -21.06 -3.61 -35.36
CA VAL A 92 -21.51 -2.84 -36.53
C VAL A 92 -21.14 -3.54 -37.83
N VAL A 93 -19.91 -4.04 -37.96
CA VAL A 93 -19.46 -4.76 -39.16
C VAL A 93 -20.24 -6.06 -39.37
N ALA A 94 -20.54 -6.80 -38.30
CA ALA A 94 -21.38 -7.99 -38.35
C ALA A 94 -22.83 -7.67 -38.77
N SER A 95 -23.37 -6.52 -38.35
CA SER A 95 -24.72 -6.08 -38.75
C SER A 95 -24.79 -5.59 -40.20
N ALA A 96 -23.70 -5.06 -40.75
CA ALA A 96 -23.62 -4.58 -42.13
C ALA A 96 -23.31 -5.68 -43.16
N SER A 97 -22.87 -6.86 -42.71
CA SER A 97 -22.56 -8.02 -43.56
C SER A 97 -23.73 -8.99 -43.72
N LYS A 98 -24.92 -8.62 -43.26
CA LYS A 98 -26.17 -9.39 -43.35
C LYS A 98 -27.21 -8.60 -44.13
#